data_AF-A0A6G3RX06-F1
#
_entry.id   AF-A0A6G3RX06-F1
#
_cell.length_a   1.000
_cell.length_b   1.000
_cell.length_c   1.000
_cell.angle_alpha   90.00
_cell.angle_beta   90.00
_cell.angle_gamma   90.00
#
_symmetry.space_group_name_H-M   'P 1'
#
loop_
_entity.id
_entity.type
_entity.pdbx_description
1 polymer ?
#
loop_
_entity_poly.entity_id
_entity_poly.type
_entity_poly.pdbx_seq_one_letter_code
_entity_poly.pdbx_strand_id
1 'polypeptide(L)'
;VVLVGHSMGGRAALAAARAPQVGAVLALAPWCPEGEPVAHLRGKDVVVLHGDRDRVTDPHASVAFVERAREAGARAQVRLVPGGDHALLRDSAGWHRATTSTVLHLLSS
;
A
#
# COMPACT_ATOMS: atom_id res chain seq x y z
N VAL A 1 -8.82 -10.54 -7.60
CA VAL A 1 -8.09 -10.84 -6.34
C VAL A 1 -7.57 -9.53 -5.75
N VAL A 2 -7.67 -9.36 -4.42
CA VAL A 2 -7.03 -8.27 -3.68
C VAL A 2 -5.89 -8.86 -2.86
N LEU A 3 -4.68 -8.31 -2.99
CA LEU A 3 -3.55 -8.69 -2.15
C LEU A 3 -3.38 -7.70 -1.01
N VAL A 4 -3.12 -8.21 0.18
CA VAL A 4 -2.81 -7.42 1.37
C VAL A 4 -1.45 -7.86 1.88
N GLY A 5 -0.56 -6.91 2.16
CA GLY A 5 0.77 -7.23 2.66
C GLY A 5 1.34 -6.11 3.52
N HIS A 6 2.12 -6.48 4.54
CA HIS A 6 2.80 -5.56 5.44
C HIS A 6 4.31 -5.54 5.20
N SER A 7 4.94 -4.37 5.29
CA SER A 7 6.40 -4.20 5.18
C SER A 7 6.95 -4.84 3.89
N MET A 8 7.91 -5.76 3.99
CA MET A 8 8.39 -6.55 2.84
C MET A 8 7.26 -7.34 2.16
N GLY A 9 6.27 -7.84 2.91
CA GLY A 9 5.08 -8.47 2.33
C GLY A 9 4.22 -7.49 1.53
N GLY A 10 4.19 -6.21 1.93
CA GLY A 10 3.54 -5.14 1.17
C GLY A 10 4.25 -4.87 -0.16
N ARG A 11 5.58 -4.79 -0.14
CA ARG A 11 6.40 -4.72 -1.36
C ARG A 11 6.18 -5.94 -2.26
N ALA A 12 6.17 -7.14 -1.68
CA ALA A 12 5.93 -8.37 -2.42
C ALA A 12 4.54 -8.39 -3.06
N ALA A 13 3.50 -7.92 -2.36
CA ALA A 13 2.15 -7.78 -2.91
C ALA A 13 2.10 -6.80 -4.08
N LEU A 14 2.78 -5.65 -3.97
CA LEU A 14 2.93 -4.68 -5.06
C LEU A 14 3.61 -5.30 -6.27
N ALA A 15 4.70 -6.07 -6.09
CA ALA A 15 5.38 -6.76 -7.18
C ALA A 15 4.53 -7.88 -7.80
N ALA A 16 3.79 -8.64 -6.99
CA ALA A 16 2.92 -9.72 -7.41
C ALA A 16 1.70 -9.24 -8.22
N ALA A 17 1.33 -7.96 -8.11
CA ALA A 17 0.25 -7.36 -8.89
C ALA A 17 0.46 -7.35 -10.42
N ARG A 18 1.64 -7.77 -10.89
CA ARG A 18 1.86 -8.11 -12.30
C ARG A 18 0.96 -9.24 -12.80
N ALA A 19 0.49 -10.10 -11.90
CA ALA A 19 -0.39 -11.19 -12.24
C ALA A 19 -1.76 -10.63 -12.69
N PRO A 20 -2.29 -11.03 -13.87
CA PRO A 20 -3.53 -10.46 -14.40
C PRO A 20 -4.73 -10.55 -13.44
N GLN A 21 -4.78 -11.60 -12.61
CA GLN A 21 -5.88 -11.88 -11.68
C GLN A 21 -5.91 -10.94 -10.46
N VAL A 22 -4.80 -10.26 -10.17
CA VAL A 22 -4.71 -9.28 -9.09
C VAL A 22 -5.29 -7.96 -9.61
N GLY A 23 -6.44 -7.56 -9.09
CA GLY A 23 -7.09 -6.30 -9.45
C GLY A 23 -6.65 -5.14 -8.56
N ALA A 24 -6.33 -5.44 -7.30
CA ALA A 24 -5.98 -4.43 -6.31
C ALA A 24 -4.92 -4.90 -5.31
N VAL A 25 -4.21 -3.93 -4.72
CA VAL A 25 -3.27 -4.14 -3.62
C VAL A 25 -3.55 -3.15 -2.48
N LEU A 26 -3.58 -3.66 -1.25
CA LEU A 26 -3.44 -2.87 -0.03
C LEU A 26 -2.07 -3.17 0.60
N ALA A 27 -1.16 -2.20 0.57
CA ALA A 27 0.15 -2.30 1.18
C ALA A 27 0.22 -1.53 2.49
N LEU A 28 0.57 -2.20 3.59
CA LEU A 28 0.68 -1.63 4.92
C LEU A 28 2.16 -1.38 5.24
N ALA A 29 2.54 -0.14 5.52
CA ALA A 29 3.91 0.28 5.79
C ALA A 29 4.96 -0.37 4.86
N PRO A 30 4.77 -0.36 3.52
CA PRO A 30 5.64 -1.13 2.64
C PRO A 30 7.04 -0.53 2.56
N TRP A 31 8.03 -1.41 2.44
CA TRP A 31 9.37 -1.01 2.06
C TRP A 31 9.42 -0.80 0.53
N CYS A 32 9.35 0.45 0.08
CA CYS A 32 9.48 0.81 -1.34
C CYS A 32 10.75 1.63 -1.55
N PRO A 33 11.88 1.01 -1.93
CA PRO A 33 13.10 1.77 -2.22
C PRO A 33 12.91 2.69 -3.44
N GLU A 34 13.81 3.68 -3.58
CA GLU A 34 13.81 4.56 -4.74
C GLU A 34 13.91 3.76 -6.04
N GLY A 35 13.15 4.18 -7.06
CA GLY A 35 13.11 3.49 -8.35
C GLY A 35 12.30 2.18 -8.38
N GLU A 36 11.67 1.76 -7.27
CA GLU A 36 10.85 0.54 -7.25
C GLU A 36 9.84 0.55 -8.43
N PRO A 37 9.75 -0.52 -9.26
CA PRO A 37 8.94 -0.50 -10.46
C PRO A 37 7.45 -0.27 -10.20
N VAL A 38 6.80 0.52 -11.05
CA VAL A 38 5.37 0.84 -10.95
C VAL A 38 4.57 0.57 -12.24
N ALA A 39 5.25 0.37 -13.37
CA ALA A 39 4.59 0.28 -14.68
C ALA A 39 3.57 -0.87 -14.78
N HIS A 40 3.80 -1.98 -14.05
CA HIS A 40 2.89 -3.13 -14.02
C HIS A 40 1.60 -2.88 -13.24
N LEU A 41 1.50 -1.76 -12.49
CA LEU A 41 0.32 -1.39 -11.71
C LEU A 41 -0.73 -0.63 -12.52
N ARG A 42 -0.47 -0.36 -13.80
CA ARG A 42 -1.43 0.33 -14.67
C ARG A 42 -2.78 -0.37 -14.69
N GLY A 43 -3.83 0.42 -14.51
CA GLY A 43 -5.21 -0.06 -14.45
C GLY A 43 -5.56 -0.85 -13.17
N LYS A 44 -4.64 -0.98 -12.21
CA LYS A 44 -4.87 -1.61 -10.91
C LYS A 44 -5.22 -0.56 -9.85
N ASP A 45 -5.97 -0.98 -8.83
CA ASP A 45 -6.17 -0.18 -7.62
C ASP A 45 -5.04 -0.43 -6.62
N VAL A 46 -4.46 0.64 -6.09
CA VAL A 46 -3.35 0.54 -5.13
C VAL A 46 -3.60 1.46 -3.95
N VAL A 47 -3.71 0.90 -2.76
CA VAL A 47 -3.81 1.67 -1.53
C VAL A 47 -2.60 1.39 -0.66
N VAL A 48 -1.94 2.44 -0.21
CA VAL A 48 -0.87 2.37 0.79
C VAL A 48 -1.36 2.99 2.09
N LEU A 49 -1.29 2.25 3.19
CA LEU A 49 -1.46 2.81 4.54
C LEU A 49 -0.09 2.81 5.21
N HIS A 50 0.37 3.96 5.73
CA HIS A 50 1.71 4.07 6.30
C HIS A 50 1.67 4.88 7.60
N GLY A 51 2.29 4.39 8.68
CA GLY A 51 2.38 5.15 9.93
C GLY A 51 3.27 6.38 9.80
N ASP A 52 2.81 7.55 10.22
CA ASP A 52 3.60 8.80 10.10
C ASP A 52 4.82 8.87 11.06
N ARG A 53 4.95 7.91 11.98
CA ARG A 53 6.09 7.74 12.89
C ARG A 53 6.88 6.46 12.62
N ASP A 54 6.69 5.85 11.45
CA ASP A 54 7.50 4.73 11.02
C ASP A 54 8.99 5.14 10.92
N ARG A 55 9.87 4.35 11.53
CA ARG A 55 11.33 4.55 11.53
C ARG A 55 12.07 3.42 10.82
N VAL A 56 11.36 2.43 10.32
CA VAL A 56 11.91 1.26 9.63
C VAL A 56 11.74 1.44 8.13
N THR A 57 10.56 1.86 7.69
CA THR A 57 10.29 2.25 6.31
C THR A 57 9.87 3.71 6.26
N ASP A 58 10.41 4.46 5.31
CA ASP A 58 10.13 5.89 5.20
C ASP A 58 8.72 6.13 4.63
N PRO A 59 7.83 6.83 5.36
CA PRO A 59 6.51 7.20 4.84
C PRO A 59 6.58 8.06 3.58
N HIS A 60 7.60 8.90 3.43
CA HIS A 60 7.80 9.71 2.23
C HIS A 60 8.11 8.86 1.00
N ALA A 61 8.83 7.74 1.17
CA ALA A 61 9.05 6.79 0.09
C ALA A 61 7.75 6.13 -0.39
N SER A 62 6.80 5.91 0.51
CA SER A 62 5.45 5.45 0.14
C SER A 62 4.65 6.49 -0.63
N VAL A 63 4.76 7.77 -0.25
CA VAL A 63 4.14 8.88 -0.99
C VAL A 63 4.71 8.95 -2.42
N ALA A 64 6.04 8.99 -2.55
CA ALA A 64 6.72 9.04 -3.84
C ALA A 64 6.42 7.81 -4.71
N PHE A 65 6.31 6.62 -4.12
CA PHE A 65 5.89 5.41 -4.84
C PHE A 65 4.47 5.55 -5.41
N VAL A 66 3.52 6.03 -4.61
CA VAL A 66 2.13 6.21 -5.04
C VAL A 66 1.98 7.26 -6.12
N GLU A 67 2.72 8.36 -6.04
CA GLU A 67 2.75 9.40 -7.08
C GLU A 67 3.22 8.82 -8.42
N ARG A 68 4.36 8.12 -8.45
CA ARG A 68 4.84 7.45 -9.66
C ARG A 68 3.86 6.40 -10.19
N ALA A 69 3.19 5.67 -9.30
CA ALA A 69 2.18 4.70 -9.71
C ALA A 69 0.96 5.37 -10.37
N ARG A 70 0.51 6.52 -9.84
CA ARG A 70 -0.55 7.34 -10.48
C ARG A 70 -0.13 7.82 -11.86
N GLU A 71 1.08 8.36 -11.98
CA GLU A 71 1.64 8.81 -13.27
C GLU A 71 1.75 7.66 -14.28
N ALA A 72 2.03 6.44 -13.80
CA ALA A 72 2.03 5.23 -14.62
C ALA A 72 0.62 4.70 -14.95
N GLY A 73 -0.45 5.34 -14.48
CA GLY A 73 -1.84 4.98 -14.81
C GLY A 73 -2.50 4.00 -13.83
N ALA A 74 -1.99 3.86 -12.60
CA ALA A 74 -2.68 3.14 -11.53
C ALA A 74 -3.71 4.04 -10.83
N ARG A 75 -4.80 3.45 -10.32
CA ARG A 75 -5.71 4.12 -9.38
C ARG A 75 -5.11 4.00 -7.98
N ALA A 76 -4.06 4.78 -7.73
CA ALA A 76 -3.28 4.67 -6.50
C ALA A 76 -3.66 5.75 -5.46
N GLN A 77 -3.48 5.45 -4.18
CA GLN A 77 -3.60 6.40 -3.08
C GLN A 77 -2.73 5.99 -1.88
N VAL A 78 -2.26 6.98 -1.13
CA VAL A 78 -1.55 6.78 0.14
C VAL A 78 -2.33 7.49 1.24
N ARG A 79 -2.43 6.86 2.40
CA ARG A 79 -2.95 7.45 3.62
C ARG A 79 -1.92 7.28 4.73
N LEU A 80 -1.47 8.41 5.26
CA LEU A 80 -0.66 8.40 6.47
C LEU A 80 -1.57 8.17 7.68
N VAL A 81 -1.17 7.27 8.56
CA VAL A 81 -1.87 6.91 9.80
C VAL A 81 -1.24 7.70 10.95
N PRO A 82 -1.92 8.72 11.49
CA PRO A 82 -1.35 9.58 12.52
C PRO A 82 -0.97 8.80 13.78
N GLY A 83 0.25 8.99 14.26
CA GLY A 83 0.82 8.28 15.40
C GLY A 83 1.17 6.81 15.15
N GLY A 84 0.92 6.29 13.93
CA GLY A 84 1.18 4.90 13.57
C GLY A 84 2.67 4.59 13.47
N ASP A 85 3.04 3.38 13.88
CA ASP A 85 4.41 2.85 13.76
C ASP A 85 4.51 1.74 12.71
N HIS A 86 5.74 1.26 12.48
CA HIS A 86 5.99 0.18 11.52
C HIS A 86 5.25 -1.11 11.89
N ALA A 87 5.18 -1.43 13.18
CA ALA A 87 4.70 -2.72 13.65
C ALA A 87 3.17 -2.84 13.55
N LEU A 88 2.45 -1.73 13.34
CA LEU A 88 0.98 -1.67 13.32
C LEU A 88 0.34 -2.06 14.67
N LEU A 89 1.14 -2.11 15.74
CA LEU A 89 0.68 -2.58 17.06
C LEU A 89 0.12 -1.42 17.89
N ARG A 90 0.65 -0.20 17.70
CA ARG A 90 0.03 1.01 18.25
C ARG A 90 -1.27 1.27 17.48
N ASP A 91 -2.38 1.30 18.21
CA ASP A 91 -3.74 1.37 17.65
C ASP A 91 -4.04 0.24 16.63
N SER A 92 -3.70 -1.00 16.98
CA SER A 92 -3.98 -2.18 16.15
C SER A 92 -5.46 -2.27 15.71
N ALA A 93 -6.39 -1.85 16.56
CA ALA A 93 -7.81 -1.80 16.22
C ALA A 93 -8.09 -0.79 15.09
N GLY A 94 -7.45 0.38 15.11
CA GLY A 94 -7.50 1.34 14.01
C GLY A 94 -6.94 0.77 12.70
N TRP A 95 -5.79 0.11 12.76
CA TRP A 95 -5.19 -0.57 11.60
C TRP A 95 -6.10 -1.65 11.02
N HIS A 96 -6.68 -2.50 11.86
CA HIS A 96 -7.64 -3.52 11.42
C HIS A 96 -8.87 -2.90 10.78
N ARG A 97 -9.47 -1.86 11.40
CA ARG A 97 -10.63 -1.17 10.82
C ARG A 97 -10.30 -0.55 9.47
N ALA A 98 -9.17 0.16 9.35
CA ALA A 98 -8.73 0.79 8.11
C ALA A 98 -8.43 -0.24 7.01
N THR A 99 -7.81 -1.36 7.38
CA THR A 99 -7.54 -2.48 6.47
C THR A 99 -8.83 -3.08 5.94
N THR A 100 -9.75 -3.46 6.83
CA THR A 100 -11.03 -4.07 6.46
C THR A 100 -11.88 -3.15 5.60
N SER A 101 -12.04 -1.88 5.99
CA SER A 101 -12.85 -0.94 5.21
C SER A 101 -12.28 -0.70 3.82
N THR A 102 -10.95 -0.59 3.71
CA THR A 102 -10.27 -0.43 2.42
C THR A 102 -10.45 -1.66 1.54
N VAL A 103 -10.25 -2.88 2.07
CA VAL A 103 -10.41 -4.11 1.29
C VAL A 103 -11.85 -4.27 0.80
N LEU A 104 -12.85 -4.00 1.65
CA LEU A 104 -14.25 -4.06 1.24
C LEU A 104 -14.56 -3.09 0.10
N HIS A 105 -14.01 -1.88 0.15
CA HIS A 105 -14.16 -0.91 -0.93
C HIS A 105 -13.49 -1.37 -2.24
N LEU A 106 -12.28 -1.93 -2.15
CA LEU A 106 -11.56 -2.47 -3.30
C LEU A 106 -12.25 -3.68 -3.94
N LEU A 107 -13.01 -4.45 -3.17
CA LEU A 107 -13.79 -5.59 -3.66
C LEU A 107 -15.11 -5.18 -4.35
N SER A 108 -15.61 -3.98 -4.08
CA SER A 108 -16.84 -3.45 -4.66
C SER A 108 -16.62 -2.54 -5.88
N SER A 109 -15.37 -2.34 -6.30
CA SER A 109 -14.96 -1.43 -7.36
C SER A 109 -14.81 -2.12 -8.73
#